data_AF-A0A5J6I856-F1
#
_entry.id   AF-A0A5J6I856-F1
#
_cell.length_a   1.000
_cell.length_b   1.000
_cell.length_c   1.000
_cell.angle_alpha   90.00
_cell.angle_beta   90.00
_cell.angle_gamma   90.00
#
_symmetry.space_group_name_H-M   'P 1'
#
loop_
_entity.id
_entity.type
_entity.pdbx_description
1 polymer ?
#
loop_
_entity_poly.entity_id
_entity_poly.type
_entity_poly.pdbx_seq_one_letter_code
_entity_poly.pdbx_strand_id
1 'polypeptide(L)'
;MTYDEEHAEAQEDRATALLEELEAAIAAAPPGTSGWPDELEDLWDRAQEEPGLPLTDEQRQHFAARREDWEASFKVQRLLRSLQEAVERGEVLDVARAAALAETSARRGLGVRQDIALLRDLGRPHGEQALARLVQDESVGEGDRQDAREWLAKLRRPEYRARAARPTDGEELLLPKVVRDLTSGWAGGWEFEDEPTPERFAQARAVLEALLPGKRLALEEPPEWEGEWLEDAEDRPAWLEVHMVLIPLMPDARLVTRERLIWAWYECERLGIDLEDATPEAFAERWAARIAAFLAQGMLEWLWREDCFAPWAQDLAMRYIDRNVAVADATRLLSEAAEAGSQWGPTADGRPGPS
;
A
#
# COMPACT_ATOMS: atom_id res chain seq x y z
N MET A 1 13.65 -41.53 -25.07
CA MET A 1 13.74 -41.00 -23.70
C MET A 1 15.15 -40.46 -23.42
N THR A 2 15.80 -39.77 -24.38
CA THR A 2 17.12 -39.14 -24.20
C THR A 2 17.11 -37.65 -24.56
N TYR A 3 16.05 -37.20 -25.26
CA TYR A 3 15.91 -35.81 -25.70
C TYR A 3 15.55 -34.85 -24.56
N ASP A 4 14.84 -35.33 -23.52
CA ASP A 4 14.45 -34.51 -22.36
C ASP A 4 15.61 -34.33 -21.35
N GLU A 5 16.52 -35.30 -21.23
CA GLU A 5 17.64 -35.22 -20.29
C GLU A 5 18.72 -34.24 -20.78
N GLU A 6 19.11 -34.29 -22.06
CA GLU A 6 20.11 -33.36 -22.62
C GLU A 6 19.63 -31.90 -22.63
N HIS A 7 18.32 -31.65 -22.80
CA HIS A 7 17.76 -30.30 -22.76
C HIS A 7 17.68 -29.74 -21.33
N ALA A 8 17.35 -30.58 -20.35
CA ALA A 8 17.32 -30.18 -18.95
C ALA A 8 18.73 -29.86 -18.43
N GLU A 9 19.73 -30.68 -18.76
CA GLU A 9 21.14 -30.47 -18.38
C GLU A 9 21.69 -29.17 -18.97
N ALA A 10 21.40 -28.87 -20.24
CA ALA A 10 21.82 -27.62 -20.89
C ALA A 10 21.14 -26.36 -20.31
N GLN A 11 19.92 -26.47 -19.77
CA GLN A 11 19.23 -25.37 -19.10
C GLN A 11 19.80 -25.12 -17.69
N GLU A 12 20.12 -26.18 -16.95
CA GLU A 12 20.75 -26.12 -15.63
C GLU A 12 22.14 -25.47 -15.68
N ASP A 13 22.94 -25.83 -16.68
CA ASP A 13 24.27 -25.23 -16.91
C ASP A 13 24.17 -23.72 -17.17
N ARG A 14 23.14 -23.28 -17.90
CA ARG A 14 22.93 -21.86 -18.22
C ARG A 14 22.53 -21.05 -16.99
N ALA A 15 21.62 -21.56 -16.16
CA ALA A 15 21.19 -20.85 -14.95
C ALA A 15 22.33 -20.75 -13.92
N THR A 16 23.13 -21.79 -13.79
CA THR A 16 24.33 -21.79 -12.94
C THR A 16 25.35 -20.75 -13.41
N ALA A 17 25.64 -20.70 -14.71
CA ALA A 17 26.54 -19.69 -15.28
C ALA A 17 26.03 -18.25 -15.06
N LEU A 18 24.71 -18.01 -15.14
CA LEU A 18 24.13 -16.70 -14.85
C LEU A 18 24.34 -16.28 -13.39
N LEU A 19 24.17 -17.20 -12.45
CA LEU A 19 24.41 -16.94 -11.01
C LEU A 19 25.88 -16.62 -10.74
N GLU A 20 26.81 -17.35 -11.35
CA GLU A 20 28.25 -17.08 -11.24
C GLU A 20 28.63 -15.74 -11.85
N GLU A 21 28.08 -15.39 -13.03
CA GLU A 21 28.33 -14.10 -13.66
C GLU A 21 27.77 -12.95 -12.82
N LEU A 22 26.58 -13.12 -12.24
CA LEU A 22 25.95 -12.14 -11.35
C LEU A 22 26.79 -11.94 -10.08
N GLU A 23 27.22 -13.02 -9.42
CA GLU A 23 28.08 -12.95 -8.24
C GLU A 23 29.41 -12.22 -8.54
N ALA A 24 30.05 -12.57 -9.67
CA ALA A 24 31.27 -11.90 -10.10
C ALA A 24 31.04 -10.42 -10.44
N ALA A 25 29.91 -10.08 -11.06
CA ALA A 25 29.55 -8.70 -11.39
C ALA A 25 29.31 -7.87 -10.12
N ILE A 26 28.58 -8.40 -9.15
CA ILE A 26 28.36 -7.74 -7.85
C ILE A 26 29.72 -7.57 -7.15
N ALA A 27 30.55 -8.61 -7.07
CA ALA A 27 31.86 -8.52 -6.41
C ALA A 27 32.80 -7.50 -7.07
N ALA A 28 32.73 -7.35 -8.40
CA ALA A 28 33.55 -6.41 -9.15
C ALA A 28 33.02 -4.97 -9.17
N ALA A 29 31.74 -4.75 -8.80
CA ALA A 29 31.17 -3.41 -8.78
C ALA A 29 31.94 -2.51 -7.80
N PRO A 30 32.18 -1.22 -8.12
CA PRO A 30 32.78 -0.28 -7.19
C PRO A 30 31.87 -0.07 -5.97
N PRO A 31 32.41 0.46 -4.85
CA PRO A 31 31.56 0.96 -3.78
C PRO A 31 30.67 2.08 -4.34
N GLY A 32 29.39 2.10 -3.93
CA GLY A 32 28.45 3.12 -4.38
C GLY A 32 28.99 4.52 -4.09
N THR A 33 28.71 5.45 -4.99
CA THR A 33 29.17 6.84 -4.90
C THR A 33 28.33 7.65 -3.89
N SER A 34 28.28 7.22 -2.63
CA SER A 34 27.61 7.99 -1.56
C SER A 34 28.32 9.34 -1.37
N GLY A 35 27.57 10.44 -1.43
CA GLY A 35 28.11 11.79 -1.24
C GLY A 35 28.39 12.55 -2.54
N TRP A 36 27.73 12.20 -3.63
CA TRP A 36 27.70 13.03 -4.84
C TRP A 36 27.10 14.40 -4.53
N PRO A 37 27.84 15.51 -4.68
CA PRO A 37 27.32 16.85 -4.47
C PRO A 37 26.30 17.21 -5.55
N ASP A 38 25.18 17.83 -5.18
CA ASP A 38 24.17 18.33 -6.14
C ASP A 38 24.79 19.24 -7.21
N GLU A 39 25.80 20.03 -6.83
CA GLU A 39 26.57 20.90 -7.73
C GLU A 39 27.34 20.14 -8.83
N LEU A 40 27.61 18.84 -8.63
CA LEU A 40 28.23 17.97 -9.62
C LEU A 40 27.21 17.29 -10.54
N GLU A 41 25.93 17.24 -10.17
CA GLU A 41 24.87 16.65 -11.01
C GLU A 41 24.64 17.48 -12.27
N ASP A 42 24.39 18.79 -12.12
CA ASP A 42 24.25 19.73 -13.25
C ASP A 42 25.50 19.74 -14.14
N LEU A 43 26.68 19.65 -13.52
CA LEU A 43 27.95 19.64 -14.24
C LEU A 43 28.17 18.32 -15.00
N TRP A 44 27.69 17.21 -14.45
CA TRP A 44 27.76 15.90 -15.07
C TRP A 44 26.89 15.83 -16.31
N ASP A 45 25.62 16.23 -16.21
CA ASP A 45 24.70 16.24 -17.35
C ASP A 45 25.28 17.08 -18.48
N ARG A 46 25.77 18.27 -18.15
CA ARG A 46 26.43 19.14 -19.13
C ARG A 46 27.70 18.54 -19.73
N ALA A 47 28.51 17.82 -18.95
CA ALA A 47 29.72 17.18 -19.46
C ALA A 47 29.43 15.98 -20.38
N GLN A 48 28.25 15.36 -20.28
CA GLN A 48 27.79 14.36 -21.25
C GLN A 48 27.39 15.00 -22.59
N GLU A 49 26.83 16.20 -22.56
CA GLU A 49 26.37 16.93 -23.76
C GLU A 49 27.49 17.73 -24.46
N GLU A 50 28.49 18.21 -23.71
CA GLU A 50 29.61 19.03 -24.22
C GLU A 50 30.97 18.30 -24.12
N PRO A 51 31.37 17.52 -25.15
CA PRO A 51 32.69 16.92 -25.20
C PRO A 51 33.80 17.98 -25.15
N GLY A 52 34.57 18.01 -24.06
CA GLY A 52 35.68 18.96 -23.87
C GLY A 52 35.44 20.04 -22.81
N LEU A 53 34.36 19.96 -22.04
CA LEU A 53 34.13 20.81 -20.88
C LEU A 53 35.37 20.80 -19.95
N PRO A 54 35.90 21.98 -19.55
CA PRO A 54 37.08 22.04 -18.70
C PRO A 54 36.73 21.62 -17.26
N LEU A 55 37.04 20.37 -16.94
CA LEU A 55 36.89 19.80 -15.59
C LEU A 55 38.19 19.92 -14.79
N THR A 56 38.10 19.98 -13.47
CA THR A 56 39.24 19.77 -12.57
C THR A 56 39.65 18.28 -12.56
N ASP A 57 40.85 17.95 -12.05
CA ASP A 57 41.26 16.55 -11.89
C ASP A 57 40.34 15.79 -10.93
N GLU A 58 39.88 16.46 -9.87
CA GLU A 58 38.94 15.92 -8.89
C GLU A 58 37.58 15.61 -9.54
N GLN A 59 37.01 16.54 -10.31
CA GLN A 59 35.77 16.31 -11.06
C GLN A 59 35.90 15.16 -12.07
N ARG A 60 37.05 15.07 -12.77
CA ARG A 60 37.32 13.94 -13.67
C ARG A 60 37.32 12.59 -12.94
N GLN A 61 37.89 12.53 -11.73
CA GLN A 61 37.91 11.32 -10.91
C GLN A 61 36.51 10.94 -10.44
N HIS A 62 35.71 11.90 -9.95
CA HIS A 62 34.31 11.65 -9.60
C HIS A 62 33.50 11.14 -10.80
N PHE A 63 33.70 11.74 -11.98
CA PHE A 63 32.97 11.35 -13.19
C PHE A 63 33.43 9.99 -13.73
N ALA A 64 34.70 9.62 -13.56
CA ALA A 64 35.18 8.28 -13.87
C ALA A 64 34.54 7.24 -12.93
N ALA A 65 34.57 7.49 -11.62
CA ALA A 65 33.95 6.61 -10.63
C ALA A 65 32.44 6.43 -10.86
N ARG A 66 31.71 7.51 -11.17
CA ARG A 66 30.28 7.43 -11.50
C ARG A 66 30.01 6.63 -12.77
N ARG A 67 30.85 6.73 -13.80
CA ARG A 67 30.71 5.88 -15.01
C ARG A 67 30.94 4.42 -14.68
N GLU A 68 31.97 4.10 -13.91
CA GLU A 68 32.26 2.72 -13.49
C GLU A 68 31.10 2.13 -12.67
N ASP A 69 30.53 2.91 -11.76
CA ASP A 69 29.36 2.53 -10.95
C ASP A 69 28.11 2.31 -11.81
N TRP A 70 27.88 3.19 -12.78
CA TRP A 70 26.78 3.11 -13.73
C TRP A 70 26.89 1.88 -14.65
N GLU A 71 28.08 1.62 -15.21
CA GLU A 71 28.35 0.45 -16.05
C GLU A 71 28.19 -0.86 -15.26
N ALA A 72 28.67 -0.90 -14.01
CA ALA A 72 28.50 -2.05 -13.13
C ALA A 72 27.01 -2.30 -12.84
N SER A 73 26.25 -1.25 -12.51
CA SER A 73 24.81 -1.32 -12.27
C SER A 73 24.07 -1.83 -13.51
N PHE A 74 24.36 -1.30 -14.71
CA PHE A 74 23.76 -1.78 -15.96
C PHE A 74 24.05 -3.26 -16.23
N LYS A 75 25.28 -3.71 -15.97
CA LYS A 75 25.64 -5.11 -16.13
C LYS A 75 24.85 -6.00 -15.16
N VAL A 76 24.75 -5.61 -13.89
CA VAL A 76 24.00 -6.34 -12.86
C VAL A 76 22.51 -6.38 -13.21
N GLN A 77 21.89 -5.26 -13.56
CA GLN A 77 20.48 -5.20 -13.97
C GLN A 77 20.17 -6.11 -15.16
N ARG A 78 21.07 -6.18 -16.15
CA ARG A 78 20.91 -7.08 -17.29
C ARG A 78 20.94 -8.55 -16.85
N LEU A 79 21.84 -8.91 -15.96
CA LEU A 79 21.97 -10.27 -15.43
C LEU A 79 20.77 -10.65 -14.57
N LEU A 80 20.29 -9.75 -13.71
CA LEU A 80 19.09 -9.93 -12.90
C LEU A 80 17.85 -10.17 -13.77
N ARG A 81 17.68 -9.39 -14.86
CA ARG A 81 16.59 -9.62 -15.82
C ARG A 81 16.70 -10.98 -16.50
N SER A 82 17.90 -11.38 -16.95
CA SER A 82 18.08 -12.72 -17.53
C SER A 82 17.84 -13.85 -16.53
N LEU A 83 18.18 -13.63 -15.26
CA LEU A 83 17.90 -14.57 -14.18
C LEU A 83 16.39 -14.64 -13.89
N GLN A 84 15.69 -13.51 -13.89
CA GLN A 84 14.23 -13.43 -13.77
C GLN A 84 13.53 -14.23 -14.89
N GLU A 85 13.94 -14.03 -16.14
CA GLU A 85 13.44 -14.82 -17.29
C GLU A 85 13.73 -16.34 -17.14
N ALA A 86 14.81 -16.71 -16.45
CA ALA A 86 15.10 -18.12 -16.13
C ALA A 86 14.21 -18.65 -14.99
N VAL A 87 13.92 -17.83 -13.97
CA VAL A 87 12.97 -18.16 -12.89
C VAL A 87 11.57 -18.40 -13.45
N GLU A 88 11.08 -17.51 -14.32
CA GLU A 88 9.77 -17.65 -14.97
C GLU A 88 9.64 -18.94 -15.78
N ARG A 89 10.76 -19.44 -16.33
CA ARG A 89 10.84 -20.70 -17.07
C ARG A 89 11.09 -21.92 -16.19
N GLY A 90 11.27 -21.74 -14.88
CA GLY A 90 11.58 -22.82 -13.93
C GLY A 90 12.99 -23.40 -14.08
N GLU A 91 13.93 -22.65 -14.69
CA GLU A 91 15.29 -23.10 -14.99
C GLU A 91 16.27 -22.90 -13.81
N VAL A 92 15.88 -22.13 -12.78
CA VAL A 92 16.74 -21.82 -11.63
C VAL A 92 16.51 -22.82 -10.51
N LEU A 93 17.47 -23.72 -10.29
CA LEU A 93 17.41 -24.72 -9.21
C LEU A 93 17.87 -24.15 -7.87
N ASP A 94 18.93 -23.33 -7.87
CA ASP A 94 19.46 -22.69 -6.65
C ASP A 94 18.79 -21.34 -6.36
N VAL A 95 17.49 -21.43 -6.05
CA VAL A 95 16.64 -20.28 -5.69
C VAL A 95 17.19 -19.54 -4.46
N ALA A 96 17.83 -20.25 -3.52
CA ALA A 96 18.39 -19.67 -2.32
C ALA A 96 19.59 -18.75 -2.65
N ARG A 97 20.50 -19.20 -3.52
CA ARG A 97 21.62 -18.37 -4.00
C ARG A 97 21.13 -17.19 -4.83
N ALA A 98 20.15 -17.39 -5.71
CA ALA A 98 19.53 -16.31 -6.47
C ALA A 98 18.99 -15.19 -5.55
N ALA A 99 18.25 -15.56 -4.49
CA ALA A 99 17.73 -14.60 -3.53
C ALA A 99 18.83 -13.86 -2.76
N ALA A 100 19.88 -14.56 -2.33
CA ALA A 100 21.00 -13.97 -1.61
C ALA A 100 21.78 -12.96 -2.47
N LEU A 101 21.96 -13.25 -3.77
CA LEU A 101 22.60 -12.34 -4.71
C LEU A 101 21.74 -11.09 -4.96
N ALA A 102 20.44 -11.25 -5.17
CA ALA A 102 19.51 -10.13 -5.34
C ALA A 102 19.47 -9.23 -4.10
N GLU A 103 19.42 -9.81 -2.89
CA GLU A 103 19.49 -9.06 -1.64
C GLU A 103 20.81 -8.28 -1.50
N THR A 104 21.93 -8.90 -1.86
CA THR A 104 23.25 -8.26 -1.80
C THR A 104 23.37 -7.13 -2.83
N SER A 105 22.84 -7.33 -4.03
CA SER A 105 22.78 -6.32 -5.08
C SER A 105 21.91 -5.12 -4.65
N ALA A 106 20.74 -5.38 -4.07
CA ALA A 106 19.83 -4.34 -3.58
C ALA A 106 20.49 -3.47 -2.51
N ARG A 107 21.16 -4.08 -1.52
CA ARG A 107 21.92 -3.35 -0.47
C ARG A 107 23.02 -2.45 -1.03
N ARG A 108 23.52 -2.76 -2.23
CA ARG A 108 24.57 -2.01 -2.90
C ARG A 108 24.05 -0.98 -3.90
N GLY A 109 22.74 -0.90 -4.11
CA GLY A 109 22.14 0.04 -5.05
C GLY A 109 22.36 -0.28 -6.53
N LEU A 110 22.76 -1.51 -6.88
CA LEU A 110 23.20 -1.85 -8.25
C LEU A 110 22.03 -2.09 -9.24
N GLY A 111 20.82 -2.34 -8.73
CA GLY A 111 19.67 -2.67 -9.55
C GLY A 111 18.39 -2.90 -8.74
N VAL A 112 18.15 -2.07 -7.72
CA VAL A 112 17.20 -2.34 -6.64
C VAL A 112 15.80 -2.73 -7.15
N ARG A 113 15.29 -2.05 -8.17
CA ARG A 113 14.01 -2.40 -8.79
C ARG A 113 13.99 -3.80 -9.40
N GLN A 114 15.06 -4.20 -10.10
CA GLN A 114 15.20 -5.55 -10.67
C GLN A 114 15.44 -6.59 -9.57
N ASP A 115 16.17 -6.23 -8.51
CA ASP A 115 16.38 -7.09 -7.35
C ASP A 115 15.05 -7.41 -6.66
N ILE A 116 14.25 -6.39 -6.32
CA ILE A 116 12.93 -6.55 -5.70
C ILE A 116 11.99 -7.35 -6.61
N ALA A 117 12.01 -7.09 -7.93
CA ALA A 117 11.21 -7.85 -8.89
C ALA A 117 11.61 -9.33 -8.96
N LEU A 118 12.91 -9.63 -8.95
CA LEU A 118 13.41 -10.99 -8.89
C LEU A 118 13.00 -11.68 -7.58
N LEU A 119 13.18 -11.02 -6.44
CA LEU A 119 12.79 -11.56 -5.13
C LEU A 119 11.29 -11.86 -5.06
N ARG A 120 10.44 -11.01 -5.65
CA ARG A 120 9.01 -11.29 -5.81
C ARG A 120 8.79 -12.61 -6.56
N ASP A 121 9.48 -12.80 -7.69
CA ASP A 121 9.28 -13.97 -8.56
C ASP A 121 9.85 -15.26 -7.97
N LEU A 122 10.92 -15.17 -7.17
CA LEU A 122 11.41 -16.30 -6.37
C LEU A 122 10.42 -16.74 -5.28
N GLY A 123 9.50 -15.85 -4.88
CA GLY A 123 8.38 -16.17 -3.99
C GLY A 123 8.82 -16.71 -2.62
N ARG A 124 8.11 -17.72 -2.12
CA ARG A 124 8.36 -18.29 -0.79
C ARG A 124 9.20 -19.57 -0.86
N PRO A 125 10.09 -19.83 0.11
CA PRO A 125 10.39 -18.95 1.27
C PRO A 125 11.46 -17.90 0.98
N HIS A 126 12.27 -18.08 -0.07
CA HIS A 126 13.55 -17.37 -0.21
C HIS A 126 13.38 -15.89 -0.56
N GLY A 127 12.51 -15.57 -1.52
CA GLY A 127 12.17 -14.19 -1.88
C GLY A 127 11.51 -13.44 -0.74
N GLU A 128 10.54 -14.07 -0.07
CA GLU A 128 9.89 -13.51 1.12
C GLU A 128 10.89 -13.15 2.24
N GLN A 129 11.82 -14.06 2.54
CA GLN A 129 12.82 -13.84 3.58
C GLN A 129 13.80 -12.72 3.23
N ALA A 130 14.20 -12.62 1.97
CA ALA A 130 15.08 -11.56 1.48
C ALA A 130 14.39 -10.19 1.53
N LEU A 131 13.14 -10.10 1.03
CA LEU A 131 12.34 -8.87 1.12
C LEU A 131 12.14 -8.43 2.58
N ALA A 132 11.86 -9.38 3.48
CA ALA A 132 11.72 -9.08 4.91
C ALA A 132 13.00 -8.49 5.54
N ARG A 133 14.19 -8.87 5.03
CA ARG A 133 15.45 -8.25 5.46
C ARG A 133 15.65 -6.87 4.85
N LEU A 134 15.34 -6.68 3.57
CA LEU A 134 15.47 -5.37 2.89
C LEU A 134 14.58 -4.30 3.50
N VAL A 135 13.34 -4.65 3.84
CA VAL A 135 12.37 -3.72 4.48
C VAL A 135 12.91 -3.12 5.79
N GLN A 136 13.76 -3.85 6.50
CA GLN A 136 14.33 -3.44 7.79
C GLN A 136 15.73 -2.83 7.64
N ASP A 137 16.26 -2.75 6.42
CA ASP A 137 17.65 -2.36 6.18
C ASP A 137 17.75 -0.86 5.85
N GLU A 138 18.14 -0.06 6.83
CA GLU A 138 18.29 1.40 6.69
C GLU A 138 19.37 1.81 5.68
N SER A 139 20.21 0.88 5.18
CA SER A 139 21.12 1.18 4.08
C SER A 139 20.42 1.24 2.72
N VAL A 140 19.17 0.78 2.63
CA VAL A 140 18.32 0.84 1.44
C VAL A 140 17.43 2.09 1.54
N GLY A 141 17.30 2.84 0.44
CA GLY A 141 16.49 4.06 0.40
C GLY A 141 15.01 3.80 0.74
N GLU A 142 14.30 4.78 1.31
CA GLU A 142 12.91 4.56 1.76
C GLU A 142 11.99 4.14 0.60
N GLY A 143 12.09 4.76 -0.58
CA GLY A 143 11.28 4.36 -1.74
C GLY A 143 11.48 2.89 -2.12
N ASP A 144 12.71 2.40 -2.08
CA ASP A 144 13.03 0.99 -2.34
C ASP A 144 12.53 0.06 -1.22
N ARG A 145 12.61 0.49 0.06
CA ARG A 145 12.05 -0.25 1.19
C ARG A 145 10.53 -0.33 1.10
N GLN A 146 9.87 0.75 0.67
CA GLN A 146 8.43 0.80 0.44
C GLN A 146 8.03 -0.16 -0.69
N ASP A 147 8.75 -0.17 -1.82
CA ASP A 147 8.54 -1.14 -2.90
C ASP A 147 8.71 -2.58 -2.41
N ALA A 148 9.76 -2.86 -1.63
CA ALA A 148 10.00 -4.18 -1.05
C ALA A 148 8.87 -4.59 -0.08
N ARG A 149 8.37 -3.65 0.71
CA ARG A 149 7.26 -3.81 1.66
C ARG A 149 5.96 -4.17 0.93
N GLU A 150 5.62 -3.48 -0.16
CA GLU A 150 4.44 -3.79 -0.95
C GLU A 150 4.49 -5.22 -1.50
N TRP A 151 5.63 -5.64 -2.06
CA TRP A 151 5.79 -7.00 -2.59
C TRP A 151 5.79 -8.06 -1.50
N LEU A 152 6.41 -7.78 -0.35
CA LEU A 152 6.35 -8.65 0.81
C LEU A 152 4.92 -8.85 1.30
N ALA A 153 4.13 -7.78 1.41
CA ALA A 153 2.72 -7.85 1.77
C ALA A 153 1.91 -8.67 0.75
N LYS A 154 2.17 -8.50 -0.56
CA LYS A 154 1.54 -9.30 -1.63
C LYS A 154 1.89 -10.78 -1.52
N LEU A 155 3.14 -11.14 -1.26
CA LEU A 155 3.57 -12.51 -1.01
C LEU A 155 2.96 -13.11 0.25
N ARG A 156 2.72 -12.30 1.29
CA ARG A 156 2.10 -12.72 2.56
C ARG A 156 0.57 -12.80 2.51
N ARG A 157 -0.08 -12.14 1.54
CA ARG A 157 -1.54 -12.09 1.36
C ARG A 157 -2.28 -13.43 1.46
N PRO A 158 -1.76 -14.58 0.94
CA PRO A 158 -2.42 -15.87 1.14
C PRO A 158 -2.59 -16.25 2.62
N GLU A 159 -1.65 -15.89 3.50
CA GLU A 159 -1.78 -16.13 4.94
C GLU A 159 -2.87 -15.24 5.56
N TYR A 160 -2.94 -13.98 5.13
CA TYR A 160 -3.95 -13.04 5.62
C TYR A 160 -5.35 -13.57 5.29
N ARG A 161 -5.54 -14.02 4.04
CA ARG A 161 -6.79 -14.65 3.58
C ARG A 161 -7.08 -15.97 4.30
N ALA A 162 -6.08 -16.82 4.50
CA ALA A 162 -6.24 -18.06 5.23
C ALA A 162 -6.66 -17.83 6.68
N ARG A 163 -6.19 -16.73 7.30
CA ARG A 163 -6.62 -16.30 8.63
C ARG A 163 -8.01 -15.66 8.59
N ALA A 164 -8.29 -14.85 7.57
CA ALA A 164 -9.61 -14.25 7.36
C ALA A 164 -10.71 -15.31 7.32
N ALA A 165 -10.43 -16.43 6.65
CA ALA A 165 -11.34 -17.58 6.49
C ALA A 165 -11.55 -18.42 7.75
N ARG A 166 -10.77 -18.23 8.82
CA ARG A 166 -10.99 -18.93 10.09
C ARG A 166 -12.25 -18.41 10.77
N PRO A 167 -13.03 -19.27 11.44
CA PRO A 167 -14.12 -18.81 12.31
C PRO A 167 -13.63 -17.82 13.37
N THR A 168 -14.47 -16.85 13.73
CA THR A 168 -14.20 -15.86 14.78
C THR A 168 -14.67 -16.34 16.17
N ASP A 169 -14.89 -17.64 16.35
CA ASP A 169 -15.38 -18.21 17.60
C ASP A 169 -14.37 -17.96 18.73
N GLY A 170 -14.80 -17.19 19.74
CA GLY A 170 -13.95 -16.82 20.88
C GLY A 170 -13.13 -15.54 20.68
N GLU A 171 -13.23 -14.87 19.53
CA GLU A 171 -12.64 -13.55 19.28
C GLU A 171 -13.58 -12.43 19.78
N GLU A 172 -13.01 -11.31 20.24
CA GLU A 172 -13.78 -10.13 20.65
C GLU A 172 -14.20 -9.31 19.41
N LEU A 173 -15.48 -9.33 19.10
CA LEU A 173 -16.08 -8.57 18.00
C LEU A 173 -16.20 -7.09 18.40
N LEU A 174 -15.50 -6.22 17.68
CA LEU A 174 -15.39 -4.80 18.05
C LEU A 174 -16.49 -3.92 17.45
N LEU A 175 -17.14 -4.38 16.37
CA LEU A 175 -18.22 -3.64 15.73
C LEU A 175 -19.62 -4.08 16.21
N PRO A 176 -20.58 -3.13 16.33
CA PRO A 176 -21.96 -3.44 16.70
C PRO A 176 -22.60 -4.46 15.75
N LYS A 177 -23.54 -5.27 16.27
CA LYS A 177 -24.18 -6.34 15.48
C LYS A 177 -24.80 -5.83 14.17
N VAL A 178 -25.52 -4.70 14.20
CA VAL A 178 -26.15 -4.11 13.01
C VAL A 178 -25.15 -3.76 11.90
N VAL A 179 -23.91 -3.43 12.28
CA VAL A 179 -22.80 -3.15 11.36
C VAL A 179 -22.18 -4.45 10.85
N ARG A 180 -22.09 -5.48 11.71
CA ARG A 180 -21.59 -6.80 11.29
C ARG A 180 -22.54 -7.50 10.32
N ASP A 181 -23.84 -7.26 10.43
CA ASP A 181 -24.83 -7.86 9.54
C ASP A 181 -24.76 -7.31 8.09
N LEU A 182 -23.87 -6.35 7.83
CA LEU A 182 -23.58 -5.81 6.51
C LEU A 182 -22.81 -6.80 5.64
N THR A 183 -23.05 -6.76 4.33
CA THR A 183 -22.39 -7.60 3.33
C THR A 183 -21.29 -6.87 2.56
N SER A 184 -21.21 -5.55 2.70
CA SER A 184 -20.18 -4.71 2.10
C SER A 184 -18.87 -4.76 2.89
N GLY A 185 -17.75 -4.58 2.18
CA GLY A 185 -16.45 -4.35 2.81
C GLY A 185 -16.35 -2.94 3.37
N TRP A 186 -15.39 -2.70 4.27
CA TRP A 186 -15.20 -1.37 4.89
C TRP A 186 -14.18 -0.48 4.17
N ALA A 187 -13.52 -0.98 3.12
CA ALA A 187 -12.36 -0.32 2.50
C ALA A 187 -12.59 0.15 1.04
N GLY A 188 -13.83 0.36 0.61
CA GLY A 188 -14.10 0.68 -0.80
C GLY A 188 -15.53 1.07 -1.11
N GLY A 189 -16.11 1.97 -0.31
CA GLY A 189 -17.44 2.53 -0.57
C GLY A 189 -18.59 1.54 -0.35
N TRP A 190 -19.77 2.09 -0.03
CA TRP A 190 -21.00 1.30 0.01
C TRP A 190 -21.59 1.21 -1.39
N GLU A 191 -21.15 0.22 -2.17
CA GLU A 191 -21.84 -0.16 -3.39
C GLU A 191 -23.04 -1.04 -3.03
N PHE A 192 -24.20 -0.42 -2.81
CA PHE A 192 -25.46 -1.15 -2.88
C PHE A 192 -25.77 -1.41 -4.36
N GLU A 193 -25.65 -2.67 -4.79
CA GLU A 193 -26.08 -3.09 -6.13
C GLU A 193 -27.61 -2.96 -6.34
N ASP A 194 -28.37 -2.75 -5.26
CA ASP A 194 -29.83 -2.65 -5.26
C ASP A 194 -30.34 -1.19 -5.32
N GLU A 195 -31.51 -1.00 -5.95
CA GLU A 195 -32.24 0.27 -5.97
C GLU A 195 -32.55 0.77 -4.53
N PRO A 196 -32.48 2.09 -4.26
CA PRO A 196 -32.71 2.63 -2.92
C PRO A 196 -34.15 2.35 -2.43
N THR A 197 -34.30 1.44 -1.47
CA THR A 197 -35.59 1.12 -0.83
C THR A 197 -35.75 1.78 0.55
N PRO A 198 -36.99 1.97 1.05
CA PRO A 198 -37.22 2.43 2.41
C PRO A 198 -36.53 1.59 3.50
N GLU A 199 -36.45 0.27 3.29
CA GLU A 199 -35.76 -0.65 4.19
C GLU A 199 -34.25 -0.39 4.22
N ARG A 200 -33.65 -0.04 3.08
CA ARG A 200 -32.23 0.32 2.98
C ARG A 200 -31.93 1.63 3.71
N PHE A 201 -32.78 2.65 3.56
CA PHE A 201 -32.64 3.89 4.34
C PHE A 201 -32.79 3.66 5.84
N ALA A 202 -33.71 2.78 6.26
CA ALA A 202 -33.83 2.39 7.65
C ALA A 202 -32.60 1.64 8.17
N GLN A 203 -32.00 0.77 7.36
CA GLN A 203 -30.74 0.08 7.65
C GLN A 203 -29.59 1.08 7.77
N ALA A 204 -29.45 2.01 6.81
CA ALA A 204 -28.44 3.07 6.79
C ALA A 204 -28.50 3.92 8.07
N ARG A 205 -29.70 4.35 8.44
CA ARG A 205 -29.94 5.06 9.69
C ARG A 205 -29.47 4.25 10.90
N ALA A 206 -29.88 2.99 11.01
CA ALA A 206 -29.53 2.14 12.15
C ALA A 206 -28.01 1.89 12.26
N VAL A 207 -27.33 1.76 11.12
CA VAL A 207 -25.87 1.64 11.04
C VAL A 207 -25.20 2.93 11.52
N LEU A 208 -25.60 4.08 10.98
CA LEU A 208 -25.05 5.38 11.37
C LEU A 208 -25.30 5.69 12.86
N GLU A 209 -26.48 5.37 13.38
CA GLU A 209 -26.76 5.51 14.82
C GLU A 209 -25.85 4.62 15.67
N ALA A 210 -25.53 3.41 15.21
CA ALA A 210 -24.68 2.46 15.93
C ALA A 210 -23.18 2.77 15.84
N LEU A 211 -22.73 3.37 14.74
CA LEU A 211 -21.33 3.76 14.53
C LEU A 211 -20.96 5.08 15.21
N LEU A 212 -21.94 5.88 15.63
CA LEU A 212 -21.69 7.19 16.25
C LEU A 212 -20.99 7.04 17.61
N PRO A 213 -19.78 7.61 17.79
CA PRO A 213 -19.07 7.49 19.07
C PRO A 213 -19.78 8.24 20.22
N GLY A 214 -19.69 7.66 21.42
CA GLY A 214 -20.25 8.27 22.63
C GLY A 214 -19.56 9.57 23.08
N LYS A 215 -18.36 9.87 22.56
CA LYS A 215 -17.55 11.08 22.84
C LYS A 215 -16.93 11.59 21.54
N ARG A 216 -16.61 12.88 21.47
CA ARG A 216 -15.86 13.45 20.35
C ARG A 216 -14.47 12.82 20.31
N LEU A 217 -14.01 12.43 19.11
CA LEU A 217 -12.65 11.92 18.91
C LEU A 217 -11.63 13.06 18.99
N ALA A 218 -10.41 12.74 19.44
CA ALA A 218 -9.34 13.73 19.60
C ALA A 218 -8.81 14.23 18.25
N LEU A 219 -8.73 13.33 17.27
CA LEU A 219 -8.40 13.59 15.89
C LEU A 219 -9.59 13.27 15.00
N GLU A 220 -9.57 13.80 13.79
CA GLU A 220 -10.61 13.51 12.81
C GLU A 220 -10.40 12.12 12.25
N GLU A 221 -11.49 11.35 12.13
CA GLU A 221 -11.45 10.01 11.58
C GLU A 221 -12.53 9.85 10.50
N PRO A 222 -12.25 9.17 9.37
CA PRO A 222 -10.92 8.72 8.98
C PRO A 222 -10.02 9.93 8.61
N PRO A 223 -8.68 9.80 8.72
CA PRO A 223 -7.76 10.83 8.25
C PRO A 223 -7.90 11.01 6.73
N GLU A 224 -7.83 12.25 6.27
CA GLU A 224 -7.84 12.57 4.85
C GLU A 224 -6.44 12.45 4.24
N TRP A 225 -6.38 12.04 2.98
CA TRP A 225 -5.18 12.11 2.15
C TRP A 225 -5.58 12.61 0.76
N GLU A 226 -5.01 13.73 0.35
CA GLU A 226 -5.27 14.39 -0.94
C GLU A 226 -4.21 14.07 -2.00
N GLY A 227 -3.17 13.29 -1.65
CA GLY A 227 -2.08 13.00 -2.58
C GLY A 227 -2.46 12.02 -3.67
N GLU A 228 -1.76 12.10 -4.79
CA GLU A 228 -1.92 11.19 -5.92
C GLU A 228 -1.17 9.88 -5.65
N TRP A 229 -1.87 8.75 -5.81
CA TRP A 229 -1.33 7.42 -5.49
C TRP A 229 0.02 7.09 -6.14
N LEU A 230 0.31 7.61 -7.34
CA LEU A 230 1.54 7.31 -8.07
C LEU A 230 2.61 8.40 -7.93
N GLU A 231 2.21 9.66 -7.82
CA GLU A 231 3.15 10.79 -7.82
C GLU A 231 3.68 11.07 -6.41
N ASP A 232 2.87 10.83 -5.38
CA ASP A 232 3.18 11.14 -3.97
C ASP A 232 3.48 9.86 -3.16
N ALA A 233 4.07 8.84 -3.79
CA ALA A 233 4.33 7.54 -3.16
C ALA A 233 5.21 7.66 -1.90
N GLU A 234 6.22 8.52 -1.96
CA GLU A 234 7.17 8.78 -0.86
C GLU A 234 6.52 9.57 0.29
N ASP A 235 5.46 10.34 0.01
CA ASP A 235 4.72 11.13 1.00
C ASP A 235 3.49 10.39 1.55
N ARG A 236 3.31 9.10 1.21
CA ARG A 236 2.18 8.31 1.68
C ARG A 236 2.23 8.17 3.21
N PRO A 237 1.19 8.61 3.93
CA PRO A 237 1.15 8.38 5.37
C PRO A 237 1.05 6.88 5.69
N ALA A 238 1.78 6.46 6.72
CA ALA A 238 1.90 5.05 7.12
C ALA A 238 0.55 4.34 7.36
N TRP A 239 -0.50 5.09 7.75
CA TRP A 239 -1.83 4.50 7.94
C TRP A 239 -2.42 3.90 6.65
N LEU A 240 -2.07 4.42 5.47
CA LEU A 240 -2.51 3.82 4.20
C LEU A 240 -1.85 2.48 3.96
N GLU A 241 -0.59 2.33 4.36
CA GLU A 241 0.15 1.09 4.20
C GLU A 241 -0.43 -0.03 5.07
N VAL A 242 -0.97 0.32 6.23
CA VAL A 242 -1.71 -0.62 7.10
C VAL A 242 -2.89 -1.27 6.36
N HIS A 243 -3.50 -0.60 5.37
CA HIS A 243 -4.56 -1.20 4.55
C HIS A 243 -4.09 -2.43 3.76
N MET A 244 -2.81 -2.52 3.39
CA MET A 244 -2.26 -3.70 2.72
C MET A 244 -2.40 -4.98 3.57
N VAL A 245 -2.44 -4.82 4.90
CA VAL A 245 -2.65 -5.92 5.87
C VAL A 245 -4.12 -6.07 6.21
N LEU A 246 -4.79 -4.97 6.58
CA LEU A 246 -6.14 -5.04 7.15
C LEU A 246 -7.20 -5.48 6.14
N ILE A 247 -7.16 -4.96 4.92
CA ILE A 247 -8.17 -5.29 3.89
C ILE A 247 -8.21 -6.80 3.59
N PRO A 248 -7.09 -7.49 3.29
CA PRO A 248 -7.13 -8.93 3.05
C PRO A 248 -7.36 -9.78 4.31
N LEU A 249 -7.02 -9.28 5.50
CA LEU A 249 -7.21 -10.01 6.78
C LEU A 249 -8.64 -9.94 7.30
N MET A 250 -9.30 -8.80 7.12
CA MET A 250 -10.64 -8.53 7.60
C MET A 250 -11.41 -7.79 6.51
N PRO A 251 -11.75 -8.42 5.38
CA PRO A 251 -12.41 -7.73 4.26
C PRO A 251 -13.80 -7.15 4.60
N ASP A 252 -14.45 -7.64 5.65
CA ASP A 252 -15.80 -7.21 6.05
C ASP A 252 -15.89 -6.92 7.57
N ALA A 253 -16.95 -6.21 7.96
CA ALA A 253 -17.18 -5.77 9.34
C ALA A 253 -17.31 -6.91 10.36
N ARG A 254 -17.70 -8.13 9.96
CA ARG A 254 -17.84 -9.29 10.86
C ARG A 254 -16.50 -9.82 11.30
N LEU A 255 -15.48 -9.57 10.50
CA LEU A 255 -14.12 -10.01 10.74
C LEU A 255 -13.30 -9.00 11.54
N VAL A 256 -13.86 -7.84 11.88
CA VAL A 256 -13.20 -6.83 12.71
C VAL A 256 -13.23 -7.26 14.18
N THR A 257 -12.15 -7.92 14.59
CA THR A 257 -11.95 -8.42 15.96
C THR A 257 -10.67 -7.89 16.59
N ARG A 258 -10.63 -7.86 17.92
CA ARG A 258 -9.45 -7.41 18.67
C ARG A 258 -8.22 -8.25 18.32
N GLU A 259 -8.37 -9.57 18.29
CA GLU A 259 -7.28 -10.52 18.04
C GLU A 259 -6.69 -10.37 16.64
N ARG A 260 -7.53 -10.07 15.64
CA ARG A 260 -7.07 -9.84 14.27
C ARG A 260 -6.39 -8.49 14.12
N LEU A 261 -6.88 -7.43 14.78
CA LEU A 261 -6.18 -6.14 14.81
C LEU A 261 -4.83 -6.23 15.53
N ILE A 262 -4.77 -6.91 16.67
CA ILE A 262 -3.49 -7.18 17.38
C ILE A 262 -2.54 -7.96 16.47
N TRP A 263 -3.04 -8.98 15.76
CA TRP A 263 -2.21 -9.72 14.83
C TRP A 263 -1.72 -8.84 13.67
N ALA A 264 -2.57 -7.96 13.14
CA ALA A 264 -2.22 -7.02 12.09
C ALA A 264 -1.13 -6.04 12.55
N TRP A 265 -1.15 -5.60 13.80
CA TRP A 265 -0.09 -4.77 14.38
C TRP A 265 1.28 -5.47 14.24
N TYR A 266 1.40 -6.73 14.66
CA TYR A 266 2.65 -7.50 14.52
C TYR A 266 3.04 -7.78 13.06
N GLU A 267 2.08 -7.82 12.15
CA GLU A 267 2.38 -7.91 10.71
C GLU A 267 2.90 -6.57 10.18
N CYS A 268 2.29 -5.45 10.55
CA CYS A 268 2.72 -4.12 10.14
C CYS A 268 4.15 -3.82 10.64
N GLU A 269 4.47 -4.18 11.88
CA GLU A 269 5.85 -4.11 12.42
C GLU A 269 6.84 -4.96 11.58
N ARG A 270 6.46 -6.18 11.21
CA ARG A 270 7.29 -7.04 10.35
C ARG A 270 7.44 -6.51 8.93
N LEU A 271 6.50 -5.68 8.49
CA LEU A 271 6.55 -4.93 7.24
C LEU A 271 7.27 -3.58 7.41
N GLY A 272 7.80 -3.25 8.58
CA GLY A 272 8.51 -1.98 8.80
C GLY A 272 7.62 -0.76 8.52
N ILE A 273 6.32 -0.87 8.77
CA ILE A 273 5.39 0.25 8.72
C ILE A 273 5.54 1.02 10.03
N ASP A 274 5.74 2.33 9.96
CA ASP A 274 5.83 3.18 11.15
C ASP A 274 4.45 3.34 11.80
N LEU A 275 4.25 2.66 12.93
CA LEU A 275 3.00 2.69 13.67
C LEU A 275 3.06 3.76 14.75
N GLU A 276 2.13 4.71 14.69
CA GLU A 276 1.95 5.74 15.74
C GLU A 276 1.59 5.14 17.12
N ASP A 277 1.04 3.93 17.14
CA ASP A 277 0.54 3.28 18.36
C ASP A 277 1.65 2.52 19.09
N ALA A 278 1.90 2.90 20.34
CA ALA A 278 2.93 2.26 21.18
C ALA A 278 2.62 0.81 21.58
N THR A 279 1.36 0.35 21.49
CA THR A 279 0.98 -1.03 21.85
C THR A 279 -0.04 -1.62 20.88
N PRO A 280 -0.10 -2.96 20.75
CA PRO A 280 -1.11 -3.64 19.94
C PRO A 280 -2.55 -3.32 20.36
N GLU A 281 -2.79 -3.10 21.65
CA GLU A 281 -4.11 -2.76 22.18
C GLU A 281 -4.55 -1.35 21.76
N ALA A 282 -3.64 -0.36 21.85
CA ALA A 282 -3.91 0.99 21.39
C ALA A 282 -4.20 1.01 19.89
N PHE A 283 -3.43 0.24 19.11
CA PHE A 283 -3.68 0.04 17.69
C PHE A 283 -5.06 -0.55 17.42
N ALA A 284 -5.44 -1.61 18.14
CA ALA A 284 -6.75 -2.23 17.96
C ALA A 284 -7.91 -1.27 18.28
N GLU A 285 -7.79 -0.46 19.33
CA GLU A 285 -8.81 0.53 19.68
C GLU A 285 -8.92 1.64 18.63
N ARG A 286 -7.78 2.21 18.20
CA ARG A 286 -7.73 3.26 17.18
C ARG A 286 -8.27 2.76 15.84
N TRP A 287 -7.80 1.61 15.38
CA TRP A 287 -8.23 1.05 14.09
C TRP A 287 -9.66 0.58 14.09
N ALA A 288 -10.22 0.10 15.21
CA ALA A 288 -11.65 -0.16 15.29
C ALA A 288 -12.47 1.12 15.11
N ALA A 289 -12.05 2.24 15.73
CA ALA A 289 -12.70 3.53 15.56
C ALA A 289 -12.55 4.06 14.11
N ARG A 290 -11.37 3.92 13.52
CA ARG A 290 -11.08 4.33 12.14
C ARG A 290 -11.87 3.50 11.11
N ILE A 291 -11.96 2.18 11.27
CA ILE A 291 -12.79 1.32 10.42
C ILE A 291 -14.27 1.69 10.55
N ALA A 292 -14.74 1.96 11.78
CA ALA A 292 -16.09 2.46 12.00
C ALA A 292 -16.34 3.81 11.30
N ALA A 293 -15.34 4.69 11.28
CA ALA A 293 -15.41 5.98 10.59
C ALA A 293 -15.44 5.82 9.06
N PHE A 294 -14.62 4.94 8.47
CA PHE A 294 -14.69 4.62 7.03
C PHE A 294 -16.05 4.06 6.63
N LEU A 295 -16.64 3.18 7.45
CA LEU A 295 -17.98 2.65 7.23
C LEU A 295 -19.06 3.74 7.27
N ALA A 296 -18.94 4.69 8.20
CA ALA A 296 -19.86 5.81 8.31
C ALA A 296 -19.71 6.79 7.15
N GLN A 297 -18.47 7.10 6.74
CA GLN A 297 -18.14 7.89 5.56
C GLN A 297 -18.87 7.35 4.33
N GLY A 298 -18.66 6.07 3.98
CA GLY A 298 -19.29 5.53 2.78
C GLY A 298 -20.82 5.47 2.86
N MET A 299 -21.40 5.41 4.05
CA MET A 299 -22.86 5.48 4.23
C MET A 299 -23.40 6.91 4.05
N LEU A 300 -22.70 7.91 4.58
CA LEU A 300 -23.02 9.31 4.36
C LEU A 300 -22.86 9.67 2.88
N GLU A 301 -21.82 9.13 2.24
CA GLU A 301 -21.58 9.25 0.80
C GLU A 301 -22.77 8.74 0.00
N TRP A 302 -23.18 7.50 0.28
CA TRP A 302 -24.34 6.89 -0.35
C TRP A 302 -25.61 7.73 -0.15
N LEU A 303 -25.87 8.22 1.06
CA LEU A 303 -27.07 9.01 1.34
C LEU A 303 -27.15 10.30 0.51
N TRP A 304 -26.05 11.05 0.36
CA TRP A 304 -26.09 12.27 -0.45
C TRP A 304 -26.14 11.98 -1.94
N ARG A 305 -25.52 10.89 -2.41
CA ARG A 305 -25.60 10.47 -3.82
C ARG A 305 -27.00 10.03 -4.23
N GLU A 306 -27.76 9.43 -3.31
CA GLU A 306 -29.16 9.03 -3.52
C GLU A 306 -30.17 10.13 -3.16
N ASP A 307 -29.73 11.39 -3.05
CA ASP A 307 -30.56 12.56 -2.70
C ASP A 307 -31.38 12.39 -1.40
N CYS A 308 -30.88 11.60 -0.44
CA CYS A 308 -31.59 11.30 0.81
C CYS A 308 -31.35 12.38 1.88
N PHE A 309 -32.08 13.49 1.75
CA PHE A 309 -31.96 14.63 2.66
C PHE A 309 -33.01 14.65 3.79
N ALA A 310 -33.44 13.47 4.24
CA ALA A 310 -34.43 13.37 5.30
C ALA A 310 -33.94 14.05 6.61
N PRO A 311 -34.84 14.60 7.46
CA PRO A 311 -34.43 15.31 8.67
C PRO A 311 -33.53 14.49 9.62
N TRP A 312 -33.73 13.17 9.67
CA TRP A 312 -32.89 12.28 10.46
C TRP A 312 -31.46 12.16 9.91
N ALA A 313 -31.28 12.24 8.59
CA ALA A 313 -29.96 12.15 7.95
C ALA A 313 -29.16 13.42 8.22
N GLN A 314 -29.81 14.59 8.14
CA GLN A 314 -29.20 15.88 8.50
C GLN A 314 -28.85 15.95 10.00
N ASP A 315 -29.73 15.48 10.89
CA ASP A 315 -29.44 15.38 12.33
C ASP A 315 -28.26 14.46 12.63
N LEU A 316 -28.17 13.31 11.95
CA LEU A 316 -27.01 12.43 12.08
C LEU A 316 -25.74 13.11 11.55
N ALA A 317 -25.76 13.71 10.36
CA ALA A 317 -24.61 14.40 9.79
C ALA A 317 -24.04 15.48 10.75
N MET A 318 -24.90 16.31 11.34
CA MET A 318 -24.48 17.29 12.36
C MET A 318 -23.79 16.60 13.56
N ARG A 319 -24.33 15.46 14.03
CA ARG A 319 -23.70 14.71 15.13
C ARG A 319 -22.36 14.12 14.72
N TYR A 320 -22.20 13.64 13.49
CA TYR A 320 -20.93 13.12 12.99
C TYR A 320 -19.85 14.22 12.98
N ILE A 321 -20.20 15.42 12.51
CA ILE A 321 -19.34 16.62 12.60
C ILE A 321 -18.98 16.92 14.07
N ASP A 322 -19.98 16.93 14.97
CA ASP A 322 -19.74 17.19 16.40
C ASP A 322 -18.81 16.14 17.05
N ARG A 323 -18.88 14.89 16.58
CA ARG A 323 -18.04 13.77 17.05
C ARG A 323 -16.68 13.68 16.39
N ASN A 324 -16.39 14.52 15.39
CA ASN A 324 -15.15 14.50 14.63
C ASN A 324 -14.98 13.20 13.82
N VAL A 325 -16.06 12.71 13.22
CA VAL A 325 -16.10 11.48 12.43
C VAL A 325 -16.73 11.75 11.07
N ALA A 326 -16.08 11.31 9.98
CA ALA A 326 -16.53 11.45 8.60
C ALA A 326 -16.99 12.88 8.29
N VAL A 327 -16.19 13.87 8.71
CA VAL A 327 -16.61 15.28 8.73
C VAL A 327 -16.82 15.80 7.31
N ALA A 328 -15.96 15.45 6.36
CA ALA A 328 -16.12 15.83 4.96
C ALA A 328 -17.45 15.34 4.38
N ASP A 329 -17.76 14.04 4.48
CA ASP A 329 -19.00 13.47 3.93
C ASP A 329 -20.26 13.93 4.67
N ALA A 330 -20.18 14.11 5.98
CA ALA A 330 -21.27 14.70 6.75
C ALA A 330 -21.53 16.16 6.34
N THR A 331 -20.46 16.94 6.13
CA THR A 331 -20.55 18.33 5.65
C THR A 331 -21.11 18.37 4.24
N ARG A 332 -20.62 17.50 3.35
CA ARG A 332 -21.11 17.35 1.98
C ARG A 332 -22.61 17.08 1.97
N LEU A 333 -23.09 16.11 2.74
CA LEU A 333 -24.52 15.80 2.83
C LEU A 333 -25.37 17.02 3.23
N LEU A 334 -24.90 17.82 4.19
CA LEU A 334 -25.61 19.04 4.61
C LEU A 334 -25.60 20.13 3.53
N SER A 335 -24.48 20.30 2.81
CA SER A 335 -24.37 21.23 1.69
C SER A 335 -25.33 20.86 0.56
N GLU A 336 -25.32 19.60 0.11
CA GLU A 336 -26.21 19.10 -0.95
C GLU A 336 -27.69 19.23 -0.53
N ALA A 337 -28.03 18.94 0.73
CA ALA A 337 -29.38 19.14 1.26
C ALA A 337 -29.85 20.61 1.21
N ALA A 338 -28.96 21.55 1.48
CA ALA A 338 -29.26 22.98 1.44
C ALA A 338 -29.46 23.49 0.00
N GLU A 339 -28.68 22.97 -0.95
CA GLU A 339 -28.82 23.27 -2.37
C GLU A 339 -30.13 22.71 -2.93
N ALA A 340 -30.44 21.45 -2.62
CA ALA A 340 -31.72 20.83 -2.97
C ALA A 340 -32.89 21.67 -2.41
N GLY A 341 -32.86 22.04 -1.13
CA GLY A 341 -33.89 22.90 -0.53
C GLY A 341 -34.03 24.27 -1.19
N SER A 342 -32.95 24.83 -1.73
CA SER A 342 -32.93 26.13 -2.41
C SER A 342 -33.50 26.08 -3.83
N GLN A 343 -33.34 24.95 -4.53
CA GLN A 343 -33.98 24.71 -5.85
C GLN A 343 -35.50 24.57 -5.75
N TRP A 344 -36.02 24.25 -4.56
CA TRP A 344 -37.46 24.22 -4.24
C TRP A 344 -37.96 25.50 -3.55
N GLY A 345 -37.19 26.59 -3.59
CA GLY A 345 -37.60 27.91 -3.08
C GLY A 345 -38.84 28.45 -3.82
N PRO A 346 -39.66 29.30 -3.16
CA PRO A 346 -40.87 29.82 -3.79
C PRO A 346 -40.52 30.62 -5.04
N THR A 347 -40.98 30.15 -6.20
CA THR A 347 -41.11 31.02 -7.38
C THR A 347 -41.98 32.22 -7.00
N ALA A 348 -41.76 33.38 -7.62
CA ALA A 348 -42.50 34.62 -7.34
C ALA A 348 -44.04 34.48 -7.45
N ASP A 349 -44.54 33.36 -7.98
CA ASP A 349 -45.95 33.01 -8.14
C ASP A 349 -46.45 31.86 -7.24
N GLY A 350 -45.67 31.40 -6.25
CA GLY A 350 -46.13 30.50 -5.20
C GLY A 350 -46.53 29.09 -5.66
N ARG A 351 -45.93 28.55 -6.72
CA ARG A 351 -46.11 27.14 -7.14
C ARG A 351 -44.78 26.38 -7.12
N PRO A 352 -44.74 25.12 -6.62
CA PRO A 352 -43.57 24.27 -6.73
C PRO A 352 -43.50 23.67 -8.14
N GLY A 353 -42.35 23.81 -8.80
CA GLY A 353 -42.06 23.21 -10.11
C GLY A 353 -40.57 23.38 -10.47
N PRO A 354 -39.97 22.43 -11.20
CA PRO A 354 -38.53 22.41 -11.47
C PRO A 354 -38.11 23.54 -12.42
N SER A 355 -36.88 24.03 -12.26
CA SER A 355 -36.25 25.04 -13.14
C SER A 355 -35.88 24.45 -14.50
#